data_AF-A0A847TDZ9-F1
#
_entry.id   AF-A0A847TDZ9-F1
#
_cell.length_a   1.000
_cell.length_b   1.000
_cell.length_c   1.000
_cell.angle_alpha   90.00
_cell.angle_beta   90.00
_cell.angle_gamma   90.00
#
_symmetry.space_group_name_H-M   'P 1'
#
loop_
_entity.id
_entity.type
_entity.pdbx_description
1 polymer ?
#
loop_
_entity_poly.entity_id
_entity_poly.type
_entity_poly.pdbx_seq_one_letter_code
_entity_poly.pdbx_strand_id
1 'polypeptide(L)'
;MKQKIAHIALTVKDYDEAIKFYTEKLNFQLLEDTKLTDDKRWVLVAPPGAEECSLLLAKAANDKQIASVGNQTGGRVFLFLYTDDFWRDYRSMLLVAN
;
A
#
# COMPACT_ATOMS: atom_id res chain seq x y z
N MET A 1 -17.88 -22.31 -3.60
CA MET A 1 -16.53 -21.83 -3.23
C MET A 1 -16.59 -20.32 -3.07
N LYS A 2 -16.15 -19.77 -1.92
CA LYS A 2 -16.09 -18.32 -1.70
C LYS A 2 -14.91 -17.75 -2.51
N GLN A 3 -15.11 -16.64 -3.21
CA GLN A 3 -14.07 -15.89 -3.95
C GLN A 3 -13.98 -14.48 -3.38
N LYS A 4 -12.78 -13.87 -3.41
CA LYS A 4 -12.53 -12.49 -2.96
C LYS A 4 -11.43 -11.83 -3.79
N ILE A 5 -11.40 -10.50 -3.80
CA ILE A 5 -10.26 -9.73 -4.30
C ILE A 5 -9.18 -9.78 -3.21
N ALA A 6 -8.15 -10.61 -3.40
CA ALA A 6 -7.14 -10.85 -2.38
C ALA A 6 -6.08 -9.74 -2.28
N HIS A 7 -5.56 -9.30 -3.43
CA HIS A 7 -4.48 -8.32 -3.49
C HIS A 7 -4.75 -7.31 -4.60
N ILE A 8 -4.60 -6.03 -4.30
CA ILE A 8 -4.69 -4.94 -5.27
C ILE A 8 -3.28 -4.41 -5.51
N ALA A 9 -2.80 -4.49 -6.75
CA ALA A 9 -1.50 -3.95 -7.10
C ALA A 9 -1.51 -2.43 -7.08
N LEU A 10 -0.55 -1.85 -6.37
CA LEU A 10 -0.27 -0.42 -6.33
C LEU A 10 1.13 -0.17 -6.87
N THR A 11 1.21 0.49 -8.02
CA THR A 11 2.50 0.88 -8.58
C THR A 11 3.17 1.92 -7.68
N VAL A 12 4.39 1.64 -7.24
CA VAL A 12 5.21 2.51 -6.39
C VAL A 12 6.55 2.83 -7.05
N LYS A 13 7.16 3.94 -6.65
CA LYS A 13 8.47 4.35 -7.15
C LYS A 13 9.61 3.52 -6.55
N ASP A 14 9.51 3.25 -5.25
CA ASP A 14 10.49 2.48 -4.50
C ASP A 14 9.80 1.65 -3.41
N TYR A 15 10.37 0.48 -3.09
CA TYR A 15 9.79 -0.41 -2.08
C TYR A 15 9.95 0.15 -0.68
N ASP A 16 11.15 0.61 -0.31
CA ASP A 16 11.46 0.97 1.08
C ASP A 16 10.76 2.29 1.44
N GLU A 17 10.68 3.24 0.50
CA GLU A 17 9.87 4.46 0.65
C GLU A 17 8.38 4.13 0.86
N ALA A 18 7.84 3.22 0.06
CA ALA A 18 6.43 2.86 0.14
C ALA A 18 6.13 2.07 1.42
N ILE A 19 6.95 1.08 1.77
CA ILE A 19 6.82 0.33 3.03
C ILE A 19 6.80 1.30 4.19
N LYS A 20 7.79 2.20 4.28
CA LYS A 20 7.88 3.20 5.35
C LYS A 20 6.61 4.05 5.42
N PHE A 21 6.12 4.57 4.29
CA PHE A 21 4.90 5.36 4.27
C PHE A 21 3.69 4.56 4.79
N TYR A 22 3.47 3.36 4.27
CA TYR A 22 2.30 2.56 4.66
C TYR A 22 2.40 2.10 6.12
N THR A 23 3.56 1.65 6.58
CA THR A 23 3.70 1.11 7.94
C THR A 23 3.82 2.19 9.00
N GLU A 24 4.51 3.29 8.71
CA GLU A 24 4.75 4.33 9.71
C GLU A 24 3.67 5.42 9.65
N LYS A 25 3.36 5.97 8.47
CA LYS A 25 2.39 7.08 8.36
C LYS A 25 0.95 6.59 8.44
N LEU A 26 0.61 5.50 7.76
CA LEU A 26 -0.75 4.96 7.73
C LEU A 26 -0.99 3.82 8.73
N ASN A 27 0.03 3.41 9.48
CA ASN A 27 -0.05 2.34 10.48
C ASN A 27 -0.54 1.00 9.91
N PHE A 28 -0.26 0.72 8.63
CA PHE A 28 -0.53 -0.59 8.04
C PHE A 28 0.49 -1.61 8.55
N GLN A 29 0.11 -2.88 8.51
CA GLN A 29 0.98 -3.99 8.82
C GLN A 29 1.68 -4.46 7.55
N LEU A 30 3.01 -4.65 7.62
CA LEU A 30 3.77 -5.39 6.62
C LEU A 30 3.49 -6.88 6.80
N LEU A 31 2.75 -7.46 5.87
CA LEU A 31 2.35 -8.87 5.91
C LEU A 31 3.44 -9.77 5.33
N GLU A 32 4.11 -9.30 4.28
CA GLU A 32 5.17 -10.03 3.60
C GLU A 32 6.14 -9.06 2.92
N ASP A 33 7.43 -9.37 2.94
CA ASP A 33 8.47 -8.75 2.11
C ASP A 33 9.45 -9.84 1.65
N THR A 34 9.11 -10.51 0.56
CA THR A 34 9.88 -11.63 0.01
C THR A 34 10.66 -11.19 -1.22
N LYS A 35 12.00 -11.31 -1.18
CA LYS A 35 12.84 -11.08 -2.37
C LYS A 35 12.59 -12.18 -3.42
N LEU A 36 12.18 -11.81 -4.62
CA LEU A 36 11.95 -12.73 -5.75
C LEU A 36 13.12 -12.78 -6.72
N THR A 37 13.70 -11.61 -7.02
CA THR A 37 14.90 -11.42 -7.84
C THR A 37 15.75 -10.30 -7.22
N ASP A 38 16.86 -9.92 -7.85
CA ASP A 38 17.70 -8.83 -7.34
C ASP A 38 16.98 -7.47 -7.29
N ASP A 39 16.03 -7.25 -8.20
CA ASP A 39 15.30 -6.00 -8.38
C ASP A 39 13.81 -6.08 -7.99
N LYS A 40 13.27 -7.28 -7.73
CA LYS A 40 11.85 -7.50 -7.47
C LYS A 40 11.60 -8.13 -6.10
N ARG A 41 10.65 -7.54 -5.38
CA ARG A 41 10.12 -8.06 -4.10
C ARG A 41 8.62 -8.31 -4.23
N TRP A 42 8.12 -9.25 -3.45
CA TRP A 42 6.71 -9.46 -3.19
C TRP A 42 6.39 -8.82 -1.84
N VAL A 43 5.76 -7.65 -1.89
CA VAL A 43 5.54 -6.81 -0.71
C VAL A 43 4.04 -6.61 -0.49
N LEU A 44 3.52 -7.15 0.60
CA LEU A 44 2.11 -7.04 0.97
C LEU A 44 1.95 -6.19 2.22
N VAL A 45 1.09 -5.18 2.16
CA VAL A 45 0.69 -4.35 3.31
C VAL A 45 -0.82 -4.30 3.45
N ALA A 46 -1.34 -4.23 4.67
CA ALA A 46 -2.78 -4.09 4.91
C ALA A 46 -3.09 -3.26 6.16
N PRO A 47 -4.25 -2.59 6.23
CA PRO A 47 -4.72 -1.99 7.48
C PRO A 47 -4.75 -3.02 8.62
N PRO A 48 -4.54 -2.61 9.88
CA PRO A 48 -4.66 -3.50 11.03
C PRO A 48 -6.02 -4.21 11.04
N GLY A 49 -6.00 -5.54 11.18
CA GLY A 49 -7.21 -6.36 11.25
C GLY A 49 -7.89 -6.67 9.91
N ALA A 50 -7.32 -6.26 8.77
CA ALA A 50 -7.85 -6.63 7.46
C ALA A 50 -7.59 -8.13 7.15
N GLU A 51 -8.64 -8.89 6.84
CA GLU A 51 -8.55 -10.33 6.53
C GLU A 51 -8.73 -10.67 5.03
N GLU A 52 -9.42 -9.81 4.29
CA GLU A 52 -9.89 -10.15 2.95
C GLU A 52 -9.05 -9.59 1.80
N CYS A 53 -8.47 -8.41 1.97
CA CYS A 53 -7.76 -7.69 0.92
C CYS A 53 -6.48 -7.04 1.47
N SER A 54 -5.43 -6.98 0.66
CA SER A 54 -4.21 -6.22 0.94
C SER A 54 -3.72 -5.47 -0.31
N LEU A 55 -2.77 -4.55 -0.11
CA LEU A 55 -2.06 -3.90 -1.19
C LEU A 55 -0.78 -4.66 -1.49
N LEU A 56 -0.58 -4.96 -2.78
CA LEU A 56 0.70 -5.40 -3.31
C LEU A 56 1.46 -4.17 -3.80
N LEU A 57 2.54 -3.81 -3.11
CA LEU A 57 3.41 -2.73 -3.54
C LEU A 57 4.27 -3.23 -4.71
N ALA A 58 4.03 -2.69 -5.90
CA ALA A 58 4.70 -3.12 -7.13
C ALA A 58 5.63 -2.01 -7.62
N LYS A 59 6.94 -2.17 -7.44
CA LYS A 59 7.91 -1.17 -7.91
C LYS A 59 7.86 -1.04 -9.43
N ALA A 60 7.77 0.19 -9.92
CA ALA A 60 7.81 0.50 -11.33
C ALA A 60 9.15 0.06 -11.96
N ALA A 61 9.08 -0.63 -13.10
CA ALA A 61 10.22 -1.18 -13.82
C ALA A 61 10.57 -0.41 -15.12
N ASN A 62 9.75 0.57 -15.50
CA ASN A 62 9.96 1.38 -16.70
C ASN A 62 9.23 2.73 -16.60
N ASP A 63 9.57 3.65 -17.51
CA ASP A 63 9.06 5.02 -17.52
C ASP A 63 7.52 5.11 -17.58
N LYS A 64 6.87 4.20 -18.31
CA LYS A 64 5.40 4.15 -18.38
C LYS A 64 4.79 3.82 -17.01
N GLN A 65 5.39 2.90 -16.27
CA GLN A 65 4.94 2.55 -14.92
C GLN A 65 5.28 3.66 -13.92
N ILE A 66 6.44 4.30 -14.04
CA ILE A 66 6.82 5.46 -13.22
C ILE A 66 5.79 6.58 -13.40
N ALA A 67 5.39 6.88 -14.64
CA ALA A 67 4.35 7.86 -14.94
C ALA A 67 2.96 7.49 -14.40
N SER A 68 2.74 6.24 -14.00
CA SER A 68 1.49 5.77 -13.40
C SER A 68 1.47 5.85 -11.87
N VAL A 69 2.62 6.13 -11.22
CA VAL A 69 2.69 6.29 -9.76
C VAL A 69 1.88 7.52 -9.35
N GLY A 70 0.85 7.30 -8.52
CA GLY A 70 -0.09 8.35 -8.11
C GLY A 70 -1.24 8.61 -9.10
N ASN A 71 -1.27 7.93 -10.26
CA ASN A 71 -2.33 8.04 -11.25
C ASN A 71 -2.91 6.66 -11.62
N GLN A 72 -3.09 5.79 -10.63
CA GLN A 72 -3.51 4.39 -10.80
C GLN A 72 -4.91 4.25 -11.40
N THR A 73 -5.73 5.29 -11.29
CA THR A 73 -7.17 5.30 -11.66
C THR A 73 -7.53 6.44 -12.62
N GLY A 74 -6.55 7.10 -13.23
CA GLY A 74 -6.83 8.21 -14.16
C GLY A 74 -7.50 9.41 -13.49
N GLY A 75 -7.08 9.75 -12.27
CA GLY A 75 -7.58 10.91 -11.51
C GLY A 75 -8.89 10.70 -10.75
N ARG A 76 -9.40 9.46 -10.63
CA ARG A 76 -10.56 9.12 -9.79
C ARG A 76 -10.14 8.60 -8.42
N VAL A 77 -11.04 8.65 -7.44
CA VAL A 77 -10.81 7.99 -6.14
C VAL A 77 -10.53 6.51 -6.36
N PHE A 78 -9.48 5.99 -5.74
CA PHE A 78 -9.06 4.60 -5.90
C PHE A 78 -9.66 3.68 -4.84
N LEU A 79 -9.35 3.94 -3.56
CA LEU A 79 -9.72 3.08 -2.44
C LEU A 79 -10.32 3.93 -1.31
N PHE A 80 -11.15 3.28 -0.49
CA PHE A 80 -11.71 3.85 0.72
C PHE A 80 -11.21 3.05 1.91
N LEU A 81 -10.61 3.72 2.89
CA LEU A 81 -10.27 3.11 4.18
C LEU A 81 -11.41 3.41 5.15
N TYR A 82 -12.08 2.35 5.62
CA TYR A 82 -13.06 2.47 6.69
C TYR A 82 -12.35 2.48 8.05
N THR A 83 -12.86 3.30 8.97
CA THR A 83 -12.40 3.39 10.35
C THR A 83 -13.58 3.62 11.28
N ASP A 84 -13.48 3.12 12.50
CA ASP A 84 -14.43 3.33 13.59
C ASP A 84 -14.22 4.67 14.33
N ASP A 85 -13.01 5.22 14.29
CA ASP A 85 -12.64 6.51 14.88
C ASP A 85 -11.71 7.29 13.96
N PHE A 86 -12.33 8.12 13.11
CA PHE A 86 -11.62 8.99 12.18
C PHE A 86 -10.61 9.91 12.87
N TRP A 87 -10.94 10.43 14.06
CA TRP A 87 -10.10 11.43 14.72
C TRP A 87 -8.87 10.80 15.36
N ARG A 88 -8.98 9.58 15.91
CA ARG A 88 -7.82 8.80 16.40
C ARG A 88 -6.84 8.56 15.26
N ASP A 89 -7.33 8.04 14.13
CA ASP A 89 -6.46 7.63 13.04
C ASP A 89 -5.85 8.85 12.33
N TYR A 90 -6.64 9.91 12.10
CA TYR A 90 -6.13 11.18 11.58
C TYR A 90 -5.01 11.77 12.45
N ARG A 91 -5.19 11.81 13.78
CA ARG A 91 -4.14 12.29 14.69
C ARG A 91 -2.90 11.41 14.66
N SER A 92 -3.06 10.09 14.59
CA SER A 92 -1.93 9.17 14.44
C SER A 92 -1.12 9.48 13.18
N MET A 93 -1.79 9.74 12.04
CA MET A 93 -1.13 10.09 10.78
C MET A 93 -0.36 11.42 10.85
N LEU A 94 -0.79 12.37 11.69
CA LEU A 94 -0.10 13.64 11.89
C LEU A 94 1.11 13.55 12.83
N LEU A 95 1.08 12.66 13.81
CA LEU A 95 2.10 12.59 14.87
C LEU A 95 3.40 11.91 14.45
N VAL A 96 3.40 11.20 13.33
CA VAL A 96 4.60 10.58 12.78
C VAL A 96 5.46 11.69 12.19
N ALA A 97 6.54 12.07 12.88
CA ALA A 97 7.51 13.05 12.40
C ALA A 97 8.12 12.61 11.05
N ASN A 98 8.53 13.58 10.22
CA ASN A 98 9.23 13.30 8.95
C ASN A 98 10.69 12.91 9.18
#